data_AF-A0A0F9PIB4-F1
#
_entry.id   AF-A0A0F9PIB4-F1
#
_cell.length_a   1.000
_cell.length_b   1.000
_cell.length_c   1.000
_cell.angle_alpha   90.00
_cell.angle_beta   90.00
_cell.angle_gamma   90.00
#
_symmetry.space_group_name_H-M   'P 1'
#
loop_
_entity.id
_entity.type
_entity.pdbx_description
1 polymer ?
#
loop_
_entity_poly.entity_id
_entity_poly.type
_entity_poly.pdbx_seq_one_letter_code
_entity_poly.pdbx_strand_id
1 'polypeptide(L)' 'MNRLLALLAFITIATFLLILAFKVPSPDLVIMILVTLGFVAYDLATSSGKKGD' A
#
# COMPACT_ATOMS: atom_id res chain seq x y z
N MET A 1 -4.05 -16.04 7.14
CA MET A 1 -3.02 -15.66 6.15
C MET A 1 -1.69 -15.51 6.87
N ASN A 2 -0.60 -16.04 6.31
CA ASN A 2 0.72 -15.88 6.92
C ASN A 2 1.06 -14.38 6.99
N ARG A 3 1.05 -13.81 8.20
CA ARG A 3 1.33 -12.38 8.44
C ARG A 3 2.69 -11.96 7.89
N LEU A 4 3.65 -12.88 7.92
CA LEU A 4 4.92 -12.71 7.22
C LEU A 4 4.64 -12.39 5.76
N LEU A 5 4.00 -13.29 5.00
CA LEU A 5 3.67 -13.15 3.56
C LEU A 5 2.95 -11.83 3.21
N ALA A 6 2.06 -11.35 4.09
CA ALA A 6 1.39 -10.06 3.89
C ALA A 6 2.36 -8.87 3.99
N LEU A 7 3.30 -8.90 4.94
CA LEU A 7 4.30 -7.85 5.15
C LEU A 7 5.24 -7.71 3.94
N LEU A 8 5.78 -8.80 3.39
CA LEU A 8 6.62 -8.72 2.19
C LEU A 8 5.86 -8.33 0.93
N ALA A 9 4.59 -8.73 0.78
CA ALA A 9 3.75 -8.25 -0.32
C ALA A 9 3.54 -6.74 -0.23
N PHE A 10 3.27 -6.23 0.98
CA PHE A 10 3.11 -4.80 1.23
C PHE A 10 4.39 -4.01 0.95
N ILE A 11 5.55 -4.45 1.46
CA ILE A 11 6.83 -3.78 1.23
C ILE A 11 7.17 -3.78 -0.27
N THR A 12 6.93 -4.89 -0.98
CA THR A 12 7.19 -5.00 -2.42
C THR A 12 6.32 -4.03 -3.22
N ILE A 13 5.02 -3.98 -2.94
CA ILE A 13 4.09 -3.03 -3.58
C ILE A 13 4.47 -1.58 -3.25
N ALA A 14 4.75 -1.26 -1.99
CA ALA A 14 5.10 0.09 -1.57
C ALA A 14 6.39 0.59 -2.26
N THR A 15 7.41 -0.28 -2.34
CA THR A 15 8.66 0.01 -3.04
C THR A 15 8.42 0.26 -4.53
N PHE A 16 7.61 -0.58 -5.18
CA PHE A 16 7.28 -0.45 -6.59
C PHE A 16 6.55 0.87 -6.89
N LEU A 17 5.54 1.23 -6.09
CA LEU A 17 4.80 2.48 -6.25
C LEU A 17 5.70 3.71 -6.05
N LEU A 18 6.61 3.64 -5.08
CA LEU A 18 7.57 4.72 -4.84
C LEU A 18 8.53 4.90 -6.03
N ILE A 19 9.05 3.80 -6.59
CA ILE A 19 9.89 3.86 -7.80
C ILE A 19 9.11 4.46 -8.98
N LEU A 20 7.85 4.06 -9.18
CA LEU A 20 6.98 4.59 -10.23
C LEU A 20 6.76 6.08 -10.10
N ALA A 21 6.46 6.58 -8.89
CA ALA A 21 6.26 8.00 -8.63
C ALA A 21 7.51 8.84 -8.96
N PHE A 22 8.71 8.31 -8.70
CA PHE A 22 9.97 8.99 -9.01
C PHE A 22 10.40 8.88 -10.47
N LYS A 23 10.19 7.72 -11.10
CA LYS A 23 10.68 7.43 -12.46
C LYS A 23 9.74 7.96 -13.53
N VAL A 24 8.43 7.97 -13.27
CA VAL A 24 7.38 8.40 -14.20
C VAL A 24 6.49 9.42 -13.50
N PRO A 25 6.98 10.66 -13.28
CA PRO A 25 6.23 11.69 -12.57
C PRO A 25 5.14 12.28 -13.47
N SER A 26 4.05 11.54 -13.63
CA SER A 26 2.80 12.05 -14.20
C SER A 26 1.88 12.44 -13.06
N PRO A 27 1.29 13.66 -13.06
CA PRO A 27 0.44 14.13 -11.96
C PRO A 27 -0.74 13.20 -11.68
N ASP A 28 -1.34 12.62 -12.72
CA ASP A 28 -2.40 11.61 -12.61
C ASP A 28 -1.94 10.34 -11.86
N LEU A 29 -0.74 9.85 -12.20
CA LEU A 29 -0.14 8.67 -11.57
C LEU A 29 0.14 8.92 -10.08
N VAL A 30 0.69 10.07 -9.73
CA VAL A 30 1.00 10.42 -8.34
C VAL A 30 -0.27 10.52 -7.49
N ILE A 31 -1.34 11.09 -8.04
CA ILE A 31 -2.66 11.15 -7.38
C ILE A 31 -3.21 9.74 -7.14
N MET A 32 -3.18 8.88 -8.17
CA MET A 32 -3.61 7.48 -8.04
C MET A 32 -2.78 6.70 -7.01
N ILE A 33 -1.47 6.93 -6.95
CA ILE A 33 -0.58 6.31 -5.97
C ILE A 33 -0.94 6.77 -4.55
N LEU A 34 -1.16 8.08 -4.34
CA LEU A 34 -1.55 8.61 -3.02
C LEU A 34 -2.88 8.04 -2.54
N VAL A 35 -3.89 8.00 -3.42
CA VAL A 35 -5.20 7.41 -3.09
C VAL A 35 -5.07 5.94 -2.75
N THR A 36 -4.35 5.18 -3.58
CA THR A 36 -4.12 3.75 -3.36
C THR A 36 -3.39 3.50 -2.05
N LEU A 37 -2.32 4.25 -1.76
CA LEU A 37 -1.56 4.13 -0.51
C LEU A 37 -2.43 4.49 0.70
N GLY A 38 -3.29 5.49 0.57
CA GLY A 38 -4.27 5.88 1.58
C GLY A 38 -5.29 4.77 1.87
N PHE A 39 -5.84 4.13 0.83
CA PHE A 39 -6.73 2.98 0.97
C PHE A 39 -6.02 1.78 1.60
N VAL A 40 -4.79 1.49 1.20
CA VAL A 40 -4.03 0.36 1.76
C VAL A 40 -3.66 0.65 3.22
N ALA A 41 -3.27 1.89 3.57
CA ALA A 41 -3.02 2.29 4.95
C ALA A 41 -4.30 2.23 5.81
N TYR A 42 -5.43 2.66 5.24
CA TYR A 42 -6.74 2.54 5.89
C TYR A 42 -7.16 1.08 6.07
N ASP A 43 -6.96 0.24 5.06
CA ASP A 43 -7.21 -1.20 5.13
C ASP A 43 -6.32 -1.85 6.20
N LEU A 44 -5.03 -1.52 6.26
CA LEU A 44 -4.13 -1.98 7.31
C LEU A 44 -4.54 -1.51 8.71
N ALA A 45 -4.95 -0.25 8.86
CA ALA A 45 -5.40 0.31 10.14
C ALA A 45 -6.73 -0.30 10.60
N THR A 46 -7.69 -0.48 9.70
CA THR A 46 -9.02 -1.05 10.01
C THR A 46 -8.95 -2.57 10.18
N SER A 47 -8.19 -3.27 9.34
CA SER A 47 -7.99 -4.72 9.37
C SER A 47 -7.13 -5.16 10.57
N SER A 48 -6.19 -4.33 11.03
CA SER A 48 -5.46 -4.59 12.28
C SER A 48 -6.35 -4.53 13.53
N GLY A 49 -7.52 -3.88 13.45
CA GLY A 49 -8.52 -3.82 14.53
C GLY A 49 -9.42 -5.06 14.62
N LYS A 50 -9.49 -5.91 13.59
CA LYS A 50 -10.37 -7.08 13.59
C LYS A 50 -9.62 -8.36 13.96
N LYS A 51 -9.12 -8.40 15.19
CA LYS A 51 -8.77 -9.65 15.87
C LYS A 51 -9.90 -10.03 16.83
N GLY A 52 -10.70 -11.01 16.41
CA GLY A 52 -11.62 -11.76 17.26
C GLY A 52 -13.04 -11.22 17.33
N ASP A 53 -13.93 -11.75 16.49
CA ASP A 53 -14.89 -12.75 16.95
C ASP A 53 -15.11 -13.76 15.82
#